data_AF-A0A0G1Y523-F1
#
_entry.id   AF-A0A0G1Y523-F1
#
_cell.length_a   1.000
_cell.length_b   1.000
_cell.length_c   1.000
_cell.angle_alpha   90.00
_cell.angle_beta   90.00
_cell.angle_gamma   90.00
#
_symmetry.space_group_name_H-M   'P 1'
#
loop_
_entity.id
_entity.type
_entity.pdbx_description
1 polymer ?
#
loop_
_entity_poly.entity_id
_entity_poly.type
_entity_poly.pdbx_seq_one_letter_code
_entity_poly.pdbx_strand_id
1 'polypeptide(L)'
;MGAVYAQHVLGIEHPRIGLMSNGEEDTKGSWAIVGDKETLGANGIFRLLNGNGIYFHGNVQGNDAFDGPADVIVCDGFVGNVLLKAAEGEFNAIKGAVGNVIRSGGWSQKIFATVSGILLGPTITAMKHLFAYEKYGGLPLLGVNGVIIIGHGKSTPVAIMNAIGNAVRSAEHRIDSHIKDCLQKHAGILNTPPPPAG
;
A
#
# COMPACT_ATOMS: atom_id res chain seq x y z
N MET A 1 -10.90 -6.84 -2.13
CA MET A 1 -9.77 -7.76 -1.83
C MET A 1 -8.86 -7.20 -0.76
N GLY A 2 -8.15 -6.08 -0.99
CA GLY A 2 -7.26 -5.49 0.02
C GLY A 2 -7.94 -5.21 1.38
N ALA A 3 -9.20 -4.73 1.37
CA ALA A 3 -10.02 -4.59 2.58
C ALA A 3 -10.12 -5.89 3.40
N VAL A 4 -10.40 -7.02 2.74
CA VAL A 4 -10.53 -8.33 3.40
C VAL A 4 -9.20 -8.76 4.01
N TYR A 5 -8.09 -8.54 3.30
CA TYR A 5 -6.76 -8.84 3.83
C TYR A 5 -6.42 -7.97 5.06
N ALA A 6 -6.68 -6.66 4.98
CA ALA A 6 -6.47 -5.75 6.09
C ALA A 6 -7.30 -6.14 7.31
N GLN A 7 -8.54 -6.56 7.11
CA GLN A 7 -9.43 -6.98 8.19
C GLN A 7 -9.04 -8.31 8.82
N HIS A 8 -8.85 -9.35 8.01
CA HIS A 8 -8.69 -10.71 8.51
C HIS A 8 -7.24 -11.10 8.82
N VAL A 9 -6.26 -10.50 8.14
CA VAL A 9 -4.83 -10.83 8.33
C VAL A 9 -4.11 -9.75 9.13
N LEU A 10 -4.42 -8.46 8.90
CA LEU A 10 -3.79 -7.34 9.63
C LEU A 10 -4.58 -6.89 10.86
N GLY A 11 -5.80 -7.41 11.07
CA GLY A 11 -6.61 -7.11 12.25
C GLY A 11 -7.21 -5.70 12.28
N ILE A 12 -7.34 -5.04 11.12
CA ILE A 12 -7.94 -3.71 11.01
C ILE A 12 -9.45 -3.88 10.86
N GLU A 13 -10.22 -3.67 11.93
CA GLU A 13 -11.66 -3.96 11.98
C GLU A 13 -12.47 -3.28 10.85
N HIS A 14 -12.17 -2.00 10.59
CA HIS A 14 -12.84 -1.17 9.57
C HIS A 14 -11.81 -0.48 8.65
N PRO A 15 -11.21 -1.21 7.70
CA PRO A 15 -10.13 -0.66 6.89
C PRO A 15 -10.67 0.39 5.92
N ARG A 16 -10.12 1.61 6.01
CA ARG A 16 -10.39 2.72 5.11
C ARG A 16 -9.72 2.46 3.76
N ILE A 17 -10.49 2.59 2.69
CA ILE A 17 -10.03 2.34 1.32
C ILE A 17 -9.91 3.67 0.59
N GLY A 18 -8.70 4.01 0.17
CA GLY A 18 -8.39 5.17 -0.65
C GLY A 18 -8.13 4.76 -2.09
N LEU A 19 -8.41 5.66 -3.03
CA LEU A 19 -8.14 5.47 -4.46
C LEU A 19 -7.04 6.44 -4.90
N MET A 20 -5.90 5.93 -5.36
CA MET A 20 -4.80 6.77 -5.80
C MET A 20 -5.22 7.63 -6.99
N SER A 21 -5.02 8.95 -6.86
CA SER A 21 -5.40 9.93 -7.87
C SER A 21 -4.45 11.13 -7.88
N ASN A 22 -4.58 11.99 -8.87
CA ASN A 22 -3.81 13.24 -9.00
C ASN A 22 -4.52 14.46 -8.37
N GLY A 23 -5.56 14.23 -7.57
CA GLY A 23 -6.26 15.23 -6.78
C GLY A 23 -7.30 14.58 -5.87
N GLU A 24 -7.78 15.34 -4.88
CA GLU A 24 -8.77 14.86 -3.90
C GLU A 24 -10.20 14.85 -4.44
N GLU A 25 -10.50 15.67 -5.46
CA GLU A 25 -11.84 15.78 -6.01
C GLU A 25 -12.23 14.53 -6.81
N ASP A 26 -13.51 14.17 -6.79
CA ASP A 26 -14.03 12.98 -7.49
C ASP A 26 -13.83 13.00 -9.01
N THR A 27 -13.69 14.19 -9.57
CA THR A 27 -13.46 14.41 -11.00
C THR A 27 -11.99 14.26 -11.39
N LYS A 28 -11.09 14.00 -10.43
CA LYS A 28 -9.66 13.80 -10.67
C LYS A 28 -9.29 12.34 -10.78
N GLY A 29 -8.33 12.08 -11.65
CA GLY A 29 -7.78 10.76 -11.92
C GLY A 29 -7.79 10.45 -13.41
N SER A 30 -7.33 9.25 -13.74
CA SER A 30 -7.46 8.72 -15.11
C SER A 30 -8.90 8.34 -15.43
N TRP A 31 -9.18 8.02 -16.68
CA TRP A 31 -10.47 7.47 -17.10
C TRP A 31 -10.88 6.22 -16.29
N ALA A 32 -9.92 5.42 -15.82
CA ALA A 32 -10.21 4.26 -14.99
C ALA A 32 -10.67 4.63 -13.56
N ILE A 33 -10.28 5.81 -13.08
CA ILE A 33 -10.64 6.33 -11.77
C ILE A 33 -12.00 7.03 -11.83
N VAL A 34 -12.15 7.97 -12.77
CA VAL A 34 -13.33 8.84 -12.89
C VAL A 34 -14.46 8.15 -13.65
N GLY A 35 -14.13 7.33 -14.65
CA GLY A 35 -15.07 6.79 -15.61
C GLY A 35 -15.21 7.69 -16.84
N ASP A 36 -16.15 7.33 -17.70
CA ASP A 36 -16.56 8.11 -18.86
C ASP A 36 -18.10 8.17 -18.92
N LYS A 37 -18.66 8.65 -20.04
CA LYS A 37 -20.11 8.76 -20.20
C LYS A 37 -20.82 7.41 -20.19
N GLU A 38 -20.11 6.36 -20.57
CA GLU A 38 -20.63 5.02 -20.80
C GLU A 38 -20.10 4.02 -19.79
N THR A 39 -19.21 4.38 -18.86
CA THR A 39 -18.56 3.46 -17.91
C THR A 39 -18.35 4.09 -16.54
N LEU A 40 -18.76 3.39 -15.48
CA LEU A 40 -18.48 3.81 -14.11
C LEU A 40 -17.00 3.59 -13.80
N GLY A 41 -16.29 4.65 -13.40
CA GLY A 41 -14.91 4.53 -12.92
C GLY A 41 -14.83 3.88 -11.54
N ALA A 42 -13.60 3.58 -11.11
CA ALA A 42 -13.35 3.01 -9.79
C ALA A 42 -13.94 3.86 -8.65
N ASN A 43 -13.91 5.20 -8.74
CA ASN A 43 -14.52 6.08 -7.73
C ASN A 43 -16.02 5.78 -7.57
N GLY A 44 -16.75 5.69 -8.68
CA GLY A 44 -18.18 5.36 -8.67
C GLY A 44 -18.46 3.96 -8.10
N ILE A 45 -17.68 2.95 -8.49
CA ILE A 45 -17.81 1.59 -7.94
C ILE A 45 -17.59 1.59 -6.43
N PHE A 46 -16.51 2.22 -5.94
CA PHE A 46 -16.22 2.30 -4.52
C PHE A 46 -17.26 3.09 -3.72
N ARG A 47 -17.92 4.08 -4.34
CA ARG A 47 -19.08 4.78 -3.75
C ARG A 47 -20.27 3.86 -3.56
N LEU A 48 -20.60 3.02 -4.54
CA LEU A 48 -21.67 2.03 -4.42
C LEU A 48 -21.37 0.96 -3.35
N LEU A 49 -20.08 0.60 -3.22
CA LEU A 49 -19.61 -0.32 -2.18
C LEU A 49 -19.59 0.32 -0.78
N ASN A 50 -19.55 1.65 -0.69
CA ASN A 50 -19.41 2.34 0.59
C ASN A 50 -20.61 2.07 1.51
N GLY A 51 -20.33 1.69 2.76
CA GLY A 51 -21.35 1.31 3.74
C GLY A 51 -21.87 -0.13 3.59
N ASN A 52 -21.46 -0.87 2.54
CA ASN A 52 -21.81 -2.29 2.35
C ASN A 52 -20.74 -3.26 2.91
N GLY A 53 -19.98 -2.83 3.91
CA GLY A 53 -18.82 -3.55 4.44
C GLY A 53 -17.50 -3.17 3.77
N ILE A 54 -17.51 -2.11 2.95
CA ILE A 54 -16.34 -1.38 2.48
C ILE A 54 -16.47 0.06 2.96
N TYR A 55 -15.39 0.62 3.49
CA TYR A 55 -15.32 2.01 3.97
C TYR A 55 -14.48 2.83 2.99
N PHE A 56 -15.14 3.48 2.04
CA PHE A 56 -14.46 4.27 1.02
C PHE A 56 -14.13 5.67 1.56
N HIS A 57 -12.83 5.97 1.65
CA HIS A 57 -12.31 7.26 2.09
C HIS A 57 -12.42 8.33 0.99
N GLY A 58 -12.25 7.94 -0.27
CA GLY A 58 -12.17 8.85 -1.40
C GLY A 58 -10.84 8.76 -2.14
N ASN A 59 -10.55 9.79 -2.93
CA ASN A 59 -9.27 9.90 -3.63
C ASN A 59 -8.14 10.24 -2.66
N VAL A 60 -6.96 9.68 -2.91
CA VAL A 60 -5.73 9.92 -2.13
C VAL A 60 -4.63 10.36 -3.10
N GLN A 61 -3.96 11.47 -2.80
CA GLN A 61 -2.84 11.95 -3.59
C GLN A 61 -1.54 11.24 -3.22
N GLY A 62 -0.57 11.24 -4.13
CA GLY A 62 0.72 10.56 -3.93
C GLY A 62 1.55 11.13 -2.77
N ASN A 63 1.47 12.44 -2.52
CA ASN A 63 2.12 13.12 -1.39
C ASN A 63 1.53 12.69 -0.05
N ASP A 64 0.21 12.47 0.02
CA ASP A 64 -0.48 12.14 1.27
C ASP A 64 -0.52 10.63 1.51
N ALA A 65 -0.14 9.81 0.51
CA ALA A 65 -0.23 8.35 0.57
C ALA A 65 0.49 7.73 1.78
N PHE A 66 1.53 8.40 2.29
CA PHE A 66 2.33 7.95 3.44
C PHE A 66 1.88 8.55 4.78
N ASP A 67 0.95 9.50 4.77
CA ASP A 67 0.43 10.17 5.98
C ASP A 67 -0.72 9.40 6.66
N GLY A 68 -1.05 8.22 6.14
CA GLY A 68 -2.12 7.36 6.67
C GLY A 68 -3.56 7.81 6.40
N PRO A 69 -3.91 8.40 5.23
CA PRO A 69 -5.28 8.80 4.91
C PRO A 69 -6.21 7.58 4.79
N ALA A 70 -5.67 6.44 4.36
CA ALA A 70 -6.35 5.17 4.21
C ALA A 70 -5.46 4.01 4.65
N ASP A 71 -6.09 2.89 5.02
CA ASP A 71 -5.39 1.66 5.42
C ASP A 71 -5.07 0.78 4.20
N VAL A 72 -5.84 0.93 3.12
CA VAL A 72 -5.62 0.31 1.81
C VAL A 72 -5.73 1.38 0.74
N ILE A 73 -4.67 1.56 -0.06
CA ILE A 73 -4.68 2.45 -1.22
C ILE A 73 -4.75 1.59 -2.49
N VAL A 74 -5.76 1.84 -3.32
CA VAL A 74 -6.00 1.12 -4.58
C VAL A 74 -5.45 1.95 -5.73
N CYS A 75 -4.73 1.30 -6.64
CA CYS A 75 -4.21 1.87 -7.88
C CYS A 75 -4.08 0.78 -8.94
N ASP A 76 -3.87 1.15 -10.19
CA ASP A 76 -3.42 0.20 -11.19
C ASP A 76 -1.96 -0.22 -10.95
N GLY A 77 -1.56 -1.37 -11.50
CA GLY A 77 -0.24 -1.93 -11.28
C GLY A 77 0.91 -1.07 -11.80
N PHE A 78 0.70 -0.23 -12.81
CA PHE A 78 1.73 0.68 -13.31
C PHE A 78 1.94 1.83 -12.32
N VAL A 79 0.87 2.51 -11.91
CA VAL A 79 0.94 3.60 -10.93
C VAL A 79 1.52 3.12 -9.60
N GLY A 80 1.05 1.99 -9.07
CA GLY A 80 1.57 1.43 -7.83
C GLY A 80 3.07 1.11 -7.91
N ASN A 81 3.52 0.54 -9.03
CA ASN A 81 4.93 0.21 -9.23
C ASN A 81 5.82 1.46 -9.36
N VAL A 82 5.33 2.51 -10.04
CA VAL A 82 6.02 3.80 -10.12
C VAL A 82 6.12 4.43 -8.73
N LEU A 83 5.01 4.46 -7.98
CA LEU A 83 4.96 5.03 -6.62
C LEU A 83 5.94 4.32 -5.67
N LEU A 84 5.93 2.98 -5.65
CA LEU A 84 6.84 2.20 -4.81
C LEU A 84 8.31 2.44 -5.17
N LYS A 85 8.65 2.42 -6.47
CA LYS A 85 10.03 2.68 -6.91
C LYS A 85 10.46 4.13 -6.67
N ALA A 86 9.56 5.09 -6.78
CA ALA A 86 9.84 6.48 -6.47
C ALA A 86 10.18 6.64 -4.99
N ALA A 87 9.37 6.06 -4.10
CA ALA A 87 9.62 6.07 -2.65
C ALA A 87 10.97 5.41 -2.29
N GLU A 88 11.28 4.25 -2.88
CA GLU A 88 12.59 3.60 -2.71
C GLU A 88 13.75 4.46 -3.24
N GLY A 89 13.57 5.09 -4.40
CA GLY A 89 14.56 5.97 -5.03
C GLY A 89 14.84 7.21 -4.20
N GLU A 90 13.79 7.86 -3.69
CA GLU A 90 13.87 9.04 -2.83
C GLU A 90 14.59 8.72 -1.51
N PHE A 91 14.23 7.62 -0.85
CA PHE A 91 14.93 7.18 0.36
C PHE A 91 16.43 6.97 0.13
N ASN A 92 16.81 6.35 -0.99
CA ASN A 92 18.21 6.14 -1.35
C ASN A 92 18.93 7.45 -1.69
N ALA A 93 18.25 8.39 -2.36
CA ALA A 93 18.79 9.71 -2.66
C ALA A 93 19.06 10.52 -1.39
N ILE A 94 18.12 10.55 -0.43
CA ILE A 94 18.28 11.21 0.87
C ILE A 94 19.47 10.60 1.63
N LYS A 95 19.54 9.27 1.71
CA LYS A 95 20.66 8.56 2.35
C LYS A 95 22.00 8.90 1.71
N GLY A 96 22.04 8.97 0.37
CA GLY A 96 23.22 9.36 -0.39
C GLY A 96 23.64 10.82 -0.11
N ALA A 97 22.69 11.74 -0.15
CA ALA A 97 22.92 13.16 0.12
C ALA A 97 23.48 13.38 1.54
N VAL A 98 22.86 12.78 2.56
CA VAL A 98 23.36 12.82 3.94
C VAL A 98 24.78 12.26 4.02
N GLY A 99 25.02 11.11 3.40
CA GLY A 99 26.34 10.48 3.37
C GLY A 99 27.41 11.34 2.66
N ASN A 100 27.03 12.10 1.64
CA ASN A 100 27.92 13.02 0.93
C ASN A 100 28.23 14.26 1.76
N VAL A 101 27.22 14.89 2.39
CA VAL A 101 27.43 16.04 3.29
C VAL A 101 28.40 15.69 4.43
N ILE A 102 28.27 14.49 5.01
CA ILE A 102 29.17 14.02 6.08
C ILE A 102 30.61 13.80 5.56
N ARG A 103 30.77 13.22 4.36
CA ARG A 103 32.09 12.90 3.79
C ARG A 103 32.84 14.15 3.31
N SER A 104 32.13 15.06 2.65
CA SER A 104 32.67 16.29 2.09
C SER A 104 32.85 17.39 3.14
N GLY A 105 32.29 17.21 4.34
CA GLY A 105 32.47 18.11 5.47
C GLY A 105 33.88 18.07 6.07
N GLY A 106 34.28 19.19 6.67
CA GLY A 106 35.48 19.30 7.48
C GLY A 106 35.41 18.53 8.80
N TRP A 107 36.44 18.65 9.62
CA TRP A 107 36.57 17.89 10.87
C TRP A 107 35.41 18.13 11.84
N SER A 108 34.91 19.37 11.93
CA SER A 108 33.76 19.72 12.77
C SER A 108 32.49 19.00 12.32
N GLN A 109 32.16 18.99 11.02
CA GLN A 109 30.97 18.29 10.51
C GLN A 109 31.03 16.78 10.79
N LYS A 110 32.21 16.15 10.75
CA LYS A 110 32.38 14.73 11.07
C LYS A 110 32.15 14.43 12.55
N ILE A 111 32.63 15.31 13.44
CA ILE A 111 32.37 15.22 14.88
C ILE A 111 30.86 15.36 15.13
N PHE A 112 30.23 16.39 14.58
CA PHE A 112 28.79 16.60 14.72
C PHE A 112 27.99 15.40 14.20
N ALA A 113 28.32 14.86 13.02
CA ALA A 113 27.65 13.68 12.48
C ALA A 113 27.78 12.45 13.38
N THR A 114 28.95 12.25 14.00
CA THR A 114 29.20 11.13 14.93
C THR A 114 28.37 11.27 16.20
N VAL A 115 28.38 12.46 16.82
CA VAL A 115 27.60 12.74 18.03
C VAL A 115 26.10 12.64 17.74
N SER A 116 25.62 13.25 16.67
CA SER A 116 24.23 13.16 16.23
C SER A 116 23.83 11.72 15.90
N GLY A 117 24.72 10.92 15.31
CA GLY A 117 24.47 9.52 15.00
C GLY A 117 24.29 8.65 16.25
N ILE A 118 25.02 8.94 17.33
CA ILE A 118 24.83 8.27 18.62
C ILE A 118 23.50 8.68 19.25
N LEU A 119 23.23 9.99 19.31
CA LEU A 119 22.02 10.54 19.93
C LEU A 119 20.74 10.08 19.19
N LEU A 120 20.76 10.14 17.86
CA LEU A 120 19.63 9.78 17.01
C LEU A 120 19.59 8.29 16.66
N GLY A 121 20.60 7.51 17.04
CA GLY A 121 20.73 6.09 16.70
C GLY A 121 19.46 5.28 17.01
N PRO A 122 18.88 5.39 18.22
CA PRO A 122 17.62 4.72 18.55
C PRO A 122 16.45 5.17 17.67
N THR A 123 16.30 6.48 17.44
CA THR A 123 15.24 7.05 16.58
C THR A 123 15.38 6.61 15.13
N ILE A 124 16.58 6.65 14.57
CA ILE A 124 16.88 6.17 13.21
C ILE A 124 16.59 4.66 13.11
N THR A 125 16.88 3.89 14.16
CA THR A 125 16.58 2.45 14.20
C THR A 125 15.08 2.21 14.23
N ALA A 126 14.33 2.95 15.04
CA ALA A 126 12.87 2.90 15.06
C ALA A 126 12.26 3.29 13.69
N MET A 127 12.78 4.33 13.05
CA MET A 127 12.34 4.72 11.70
C MET A 127 12.64 3.63 10.66
N LYS A 128 13.84 3.06 10.66
CA LYS A 128 14.17 1.92 9.78
C LYS A 128 13.22 0.75 9.96
N HIS A 129 12.73 0.52 11.18
CA HIS A 129 11.75 -0.52 11.44
C HIS A 129 10.37 -0.25 10.84
N LEU A 130 9.98 1.01 10.60
CA LEU A 130 8.74 1.37 9.89
C LEU A 130 8.85 1.07 8.39
N PHE A 131 10.03 1.30 7.80
CA PHE A 131 10.30 1.04 6.38
C PHE A 131 10.81 -0.37 6.08
N ALA A 132 10.93 -1.25 7.09
CA ALA A 132 11.44 -2.59 6.93
C ALA A 132 10.39 -3.51 6.30
N TYR A 133 10.33 -3.53 4.98
CA TYR A 133 9.46 -4.42 4.20
C TYR A 133 9.62 -5.90 4.57
N GLU A 134 10.82 -6.31 4.99
CA GLU A 134 11.13 -7.68 5.44
C GLU A 134 10.22 -8.16 6.59
N LYS A 135 9.67 -7.24 7.39
CA LYS A 135 8.77 -7.58 8.52
C LYS A 135 7.39 -8.04 8.07
N TYR A 136 6.91 -7.58 6.92
CA TYR A 136 5.59 -7.93 6.41
C TYR A 136 5.55 -9.31 5.73
N GLY A 137 6.73 -9.92 5.50
CA GLY A 137 6.79 -11.29 4.99
C GLY A 137 6.36 -11.39 3.53
N GLY A 138 6.88 -10.54 2.66
CA GLY A 138 6.60 -10.59 1.22
C GLY A 138 5.22 -10.05 0.83
N LEU A 139 4.95 -10.05 -0.47
CA LEU A 139 3.72 -9.49 -1.04
C LEU A 139 2.67 -10.59 -1.22
N PRO A 140 1.51 -10.50 -0.57
CA PRO A 140 0.41 -11.42 -0.86
C PRO A 140 -0.14 -11.18 -2.27
N LEU A 141 -0.15 -12.22 -3.10
CA LEU A 141 -0.83 -12.20 -4.39
C LEU A 141 -2.28 -12.62 -4.18
N LEU A 142 -3.17 -11.62 -4.14
CA LEU A 142 -4.60 -11.82 -3.95
C LEU A 142 -5.31 -12.05 -5.29
N GLY A 143 -6.47 -12.73 -5.25
CA GLY A 143 -7.30 -13.00 -6.43
C GLY A 143 -7.01 -14.33 -7.13
N VAL A 144 -6.12 -15.16 -6.57
CA VAL A 144 -5.90 -16.55 -6.99
C VAL A 144 -6.66 -17.53 -6.09
N ASN A 145 -6.86 -18.77 -6.56
CA ASN A 145 -7.45 -19.83 -5.76
C ASN A 145 -6.42 -20.46 -4.80
N GLY A 146 -6.08 -19.72 -3.74
CA GLY A 146 -5.14 -20.15 -2.70
C GLY A 146 -4.34 -18.99 -2.12
N VAL A 147 -3.34 -19.34 -1.30
CA VAL A 147 -2.41 -18.37 -0.68
C VAL A 147 -1.09 -18.38 -1.44
N ILE A 148 -0.72 -17.24 -2.01
CA ILE A 148 0.56 -17.03 -2.67
C ILE A 148 1.24 -15.81 -2.05
N ILE A 149 2.48 -15.98 -1.61
CA ILE A 149 3.34 -14.90 -1.10
C ILE A 149 4.54 -14.75 -2.04
N ILE A 150 4.71 -13.57 -2.62
CA ILE A 150 5.82 -13.24 -3.51
C ILE A 150 6.95 -12.64 -2.65
N GLY A 151 8.07 -13.35 -2.61
CA GLY A 151 9.31 -12.85 -2.00
C GLY A 151 10.06 -11.89 -2.92
N HIS A 152 11.04 -11.17 -2.37
CA HIS A 152 11.93 -10.32 -3.15
C HIS A 152 13.20 -11.11 -3.54
N GLY A 153 13.79 -10.85 -4.71
CA GLY A 153 15.00 -11.57 -5.16
C GLY A 153 16.23 -11.39 -4.24
N LYS A 154 16.18 -10.42 -3.32
CA LYS A 154 17.20 -10.16 -2.29
C LYS A 154 16.73 -10.51 -0.87
N SER A 155 15.71 -11.36 -0.73
CA SER A 155 15.14 -11.73 0.57
C SER A 155 16.19 -12.40 1.47
N THR A 156 16.36 -11.87 2.67
CA THR A 156 17.17 -12.46 3.75
C THR A 156 16.48 -13.69 4.36
N PRO A 157 17.19 -14.54 5.13
CA PRO A 157 16.55 -15.65 5.86
C PRO A 157 15.40 -15.20 6.77
N VAL A 158 15.53 -14.01 7.39
CA VAL A 158 14.45 -13.41 8.20
C VAL A 158 13.25 -13.04 7.32
N ALA A 159 13.49 -12.46 6.13
CA ALA A 159 12.41 -12.15 5.20
C ALA A 159 11.67 -13.42 4.72
N ILE A 160 12.40 -14.52 4.47
CA ILE A 160 11.81 -15.81 4.09
C ILE A 160 10.99 -16.39 5.24
N MET A 161 11.53 -16.39 6.46
CA MET A 161 10.80 -16.84 7.66
C MET A 161 9.50 -16.05 7.84
N ASN A 162 9.55 -14.72 7.71
CA ASN A 162 8.36 -13.88 7.82
C ASN A 162 7.37 -14.16 6.68
N ALA A 163 7.85 -14.45 5.47
CA ALA A 163 6.98 -14.81 4.34
C ALA A 163 6.25 -16.14 4.54
N ILE A 164 6.91 -17.13 5.11
CA ILE A 164 6.28 -18.39 5.52
C ILE A 164 5.24 -18.09 6.62
N GLY A 165 5.58 -17.29 7.63
CA GLY A 165 4.64 -16.89 8.67
C GLY A 165 3.41 -16.18 8.12
N ASN A 166 3.58 -15.30 7.12
CA ASN A 166 2.48 -14.62 6.45
C ASN A 166 1.61 -15.60 5.65
N ALA A 167 2.21 -16.56 4.96
CA ALA A 167 1.49 -17.61 4.24
C ALA A 167 0.64 -18.47 5.20
N VAL A 168 1.22 -18.87 6.34
CA VAL A 168 0.51 -19.64 7.38
C VAL A 168 -0.69 -18.85 7.91
N ARG A 169 -0.49 -17.59 8.35
CA ARG A 169 -1.59 -16.75 8.84
C ARG A 169 -2.68 -16.56 7.79
N SER A 170 -2.30 -16.28 6.54
CA SER A 170 -3.25 -16.11 5.44
C SER A 170 -4.07 -17.38 5.19
N ALA A 171 -3.47 -18.56 5.34
CA ALA A 171 -4.14 -19.85 5.19
C ALA A 171 -5.04 -20.18 6.40
N GLU A 172 -4.57 -19.95 7.63
CA GLU A 172 -5.34 -20.12 8.86
C GLU A 172 -6.59 -19.22 8.87
N HIS A 173 -6.45 -17.99 8.39
CA HIS A 173 -7.56 -17.06 8.22
C HIS A 173 -8.39 -17.31 6.96
N ARG A 174 -8.09 -18.34 6.16
CA ARG A 174 -8.85 -18.73 4.95
C ARG A 174 -9.15 -17.55 4.02
N ILE A 175 -8.12 -16.74 3.76
CA ILE A 175 -8.28 -15.45 3.07
C ILE A 175 -8.92 -15.57 1.69
N ASP A 176 -8.63 -16.66 0.97
CA ASP A 176 -9.21 -17.00 -0.32
C ASP A 176 -10.74 -17.15 -0.23
N SER A 177 -11.24 -17.80 0.83
CA SER A 177 -12.66 -18.01 1.08
C SER A 177 -13.35 -16.68 1.39
N HIS A 178 -12.77 -15.86 2.29
CA HIS A 178 -13.34 -14.55 2.61
C HIS A 178 -13.34 -13.59 1.42
N ILE A 179 -12.30 -13.62 0.58
CA ILE A 179 -12.27 -12.83 -0.66
C ILE A 179 -13.38 -13.29 -1.60
N LYS A 180 -13.56 -14.60 -1.79
CA LYS A 180 -14.61 -15.15 -2.63
C LYS A 180 -16.00 -14.73 -2.13
N ASP A 181 -16.28 -14.88 -0.84
CA ASP A 181 -17.56 -14.52 -0.23
C ASP A 181 -17.83 -13.01 -0.39
N CYS A 182 -16.80 -12.17 -0.18
CA CYS A 182 -16.90 -10.73 -0.37
C CYS A 182 -17.18 -10.34 -1.83
N LEU A 183 -16.53 -10.99 -2.80
CA LEU A 183 -16.80 -10.76 -4.22
C LEU A 183 -18.21 -11.22 -4.60
N GLN A 184 -18.67 -12.36 -4.08
CA GLN A 184 -20.03 -12.86 -4.31
C GLN A 184 -21.09 -11.93 -3.72
N LYS A 185 -20.90 -11.45 -2.48
CA LYS A 185 -21.79 -10.48 -1.82
C LYS A 185 -21.99 -9.21 -2.67
N HIS A 186 -20.93 -8.74 -3.33
CA HIS A 186 -20.94 -7.51 -4.11
C HIS A 186 -21.07 -7.74 -5.62
N ALA A 187 -21.29 -8.97 -6.08
CA ALA A 187 -21.33 -9.31 -7.50
C ALA A 187 -22.37 -8.48 -8.25
N GLY A 188 -23.49 -8.12 -7.61
CA GLY A 188 -24.49 -7.23 -8.22
C GLY A 188 -23.91 -5.87 -8.62
N ILE A 189 -23.15 -5.23 -7.73
CA ILE A 189 -22.50 -3.92 -7.98
C ILE A 189 -21.33 -4.08 -8.96
N LEU A 190 -20.56 -5.15 -8.85
CA LEU A 190 -19.39 -5.37 -9.71
C LEU A 190 -19.78 -5.74 -11.15
N ASN A 191 -20.96 -6.33 -11.33
CA ASN A 191 -21.48 -6.73 -12.63
C ASN A 191 -22.55 -5.76 -13.16
N THR A 192 -22.86 -4.65 -12.47
CA THR A 192 -23.82 -3.68 -13.02
C THR A 192 -23.25 -3.09 -14.30
N PRO A 193 -23.95 -3.24 -15.44
CA PRO A 193 -23.56 -2.53 -16.64
C PRO A 193 -23.66 -1.02 -16.37
N PRO A 194 -22.81 -0.23 -16.99
CA PRO A 194 -22.83 1.20 -16.79
C PRO A 194 -24.17 1.82 -17.25
N PRO A 195 -24.59 2.94 -16.65
CA PRO A 195 -25.86 3.57 -16.99
C PRO A 195 -25.87 3.98 -18.48
N PRO A 196 -27.01 3.91 -19.16
CA PRO A 196 -27.11 4.29 -20.57
C PRO A 196 -26.74 5.77 -20.74
N ALA A 197 -25.92 6.06 -21.76
CA ALA A 197 -25.55 7.42 -22.10
C ALA A 197 -26.82 8.24 -22.43
N GLY A 198 -27.07 9.27 -21.62
CA GLY A 198 -28.07 10.31 -21.89
C GLY A 198 -27.54 11.41 -22.79
#